data_AF-A0A1G9MYR2-F1
#
_entry.id   AF-A0A1G9MYR2-F1
#
_cell.length_a   1.000
_cell.length_b   1.000
_cell.length_c   1.000
_cell.angle_alpha   90.00
_cell.angle_beta   90.00
_cell.angle_gamma   90.00
#
_symmetry.space_group_name_H-M   'P 1'
#
loop_
_entity.id
_entity.type
_entity.pdbx_description
1 polymer ?
#
loop_
_entity_poly.entity_id
_entity_poly.type
_entity_poly.pdbx_seq_one_letter_code
_entity_poly.pdbx_strand_id
1 'polypeptide(L)' 'MGAMLLIFLFAAGLLFLNIFTSIWAYKDAVAKGRTSVFAVIVLFGTLFFPILGLIVYVFIRNE' A
#
# COMPACT_ATOMS: atom_id res chain seq x y z
N MET A 1 31.08 4.96 -1.49
CA MET A 1 30.41 3.70 -1.10
C MET A 1 29.29 3.90 -0.08
N GLY A 2 29.51 4.65 1.03
CA GLY A 2 28.46 4.87 2.05
C GLY A 2 27.15 5.50 1.56
N ALA A 3 27.21 6.48 0.64
CA ALA A 3 26.01 7.13 0.09
C ALA A 3 25.12 6.17 -0.73
N MET A 4 25.72 5.25 -1.52
CA MET A 4 24.95 4.27 -2.28
C MET A 4 24.23 3.28 -1.35
N LEU A 5 24.87 2.83 -0.27
CA LEU A 5 24.26 1.96 0.72
C LEU A 5 23.04 2.62 1.38
N LEU A 6 23.15 3.90 1.74
CA LEU A 6 22.04 4.67 2.31
C LEU A 6 20.86 4.79 1.34
N ILE A 7 21.12 5.04 0.05
CA ILE A 7 20.08 5.09 -0.98
C ILE A 7 19.38 3.74 -1.12
N PHE A 8 20.12 2.63 -1.12
CA PHE A 8 19.55 1.28 -1.19
C PHE A 8 18.67 0.96 0.03
N LEU A 9 19.14 1.27 1.25
CA LEU A 9 18.36 1.05 2.47
C LEU A 9 17.09 1.90 2.49
N PHE A 10 17.17 3.15 2.03
CA PHE A 10 16.02 4.04 1.94
C PHE A 10 15.00 3.53 0.91
N ALA A 11 15.44 3.14 -0.29
CA ALA A 11 14.57 2.56 -1.31
C ALA A 11 13.91 1.26 -0.85
N ALA A 12 14.66 0.38 -0.18
CA ALA A 12 14.12 -0.83 0.41
C ALA A 12 13.06 -0.50 1.49
N GLY A 13 13.34 0.47 2.36
CA GLY A 13 12.39 0.94 3.37
C GLY A 13 11.07 1.45 2.78
N LEU A 14 11.14 2.23 1.69
CA LEU A 14 9.95 2.70 0.96
C LEU A 14 9.17 1.53 0.34
N LEU A 15 9.86 0.52 -0.19
CA LEU A 15 9.24 -0.70 -0.72
C LEU A 15 8.48 -1.46 0.37
N PHE A 16 9.11 -1.68 1.53
CA PHE A 16 8.44 -2.32 2.67
C PHE A 16 7.23 -1.51 3.14
N LEU A 17 7.37 -0.19 3.24
CA LEU A 17 6.25 0.69 3.59
C LEU A 17 5.09 0.57 2.61
N ASN A 18 5.36 0.50 1.31
CA ASN A 18 4.34 0.29 0.28
C ASN A 18 3.64 -1.07 0.43
N ILE A 19 4.38 -2.15 0.70
CA ILE A 19 3.81 -3.47 0.91
C ILE A 19 2.92 -3.48 2.15
N PHE A 20 3.39 -2.93 3.28
CA PHE A 20 2.61 -2.88 4.53
C PHE A 20 1.33 -2.06 4.38
N THR A 21 1.41 -0.89 3.74
CA THR A 21 0.24 -0.04 3.48
C THR A 21 -0.75 -0.71 2.53
N SER A 22 -0.27 -1.43 1.52
CA SER A 22 -1.11 -2.21 0.61
C SER A 22 -1.86 -3.34 1.30
N ILE A 23 -1.17 -4.14 2.12
CA ILE A 23 -1.78 -5.20 2.93
C ILE A 23 -2.80 -4.61 3.89
N TRP A 24 -2.49 -3.47 4.49
CA TRP A 24 -3.40 -2.82 5.41
C TRP A 24 -4.66 -2.30 4.72
N ALA A 25 -4.54 -1.70 3.53
CA ALA A 25 -5.68 -1.29 2.72
C ALA A 25 -6.57 -2.49 2.30
N TYR A 26 -5.97 -3.64 1.97
CA TYR A 26 -6.70 -4.88 1.75
C TYR A 26 -7.49 -5.31 2.99
N LYS A 27 -6.83 -5.36 4.15
CA LYS A 27 -7.47 -5.75 5.41
C LYS A 27 -8.60 -4.80 5.80
N ASP A 28 -8.43 -3.51 5.56
CA ASP A 28 -9.43 -2.49 5.84
C ASP A 28 -10.65 -2.66 4.92
N ALA A 29 -10.44 -2.88 3.61
CA ALA A 29 -11.51 -3.17 2.67
C ALA A 29 -12.33 -4.42 3.09
N VAL A 30 -11.66 -5.49 3.53
CA VAL A 30 -12.33 -6.69 4.04
C VAL A 30 -13.10 -6.41 5.34
N ALA A 31 -12.51 -5.66 6.28
CA ALA A 31 -13.15 -5.31 7.55
C ALA A 31 -14.42 -4.46 7.37
N LYS A 32 -14.46 -3.63 6.31
CA LYS A 32 -15.65 -2.84 5.92
C LYS A 32 -16.70 -3.62 5.14
N GLY A 33 -16.56 -4.94 5.04
CA GLY A 33 -17.52 -5.80 4.35
C GLY A 33 -17.54 -5.62 2.82
N ARG A 34 -16.47 -5.07 2.23
CA ARG A 34 -16.33 -5.01 0.77
C ARG A 34 -16.08 -6.42 0.22
N THR A 35 -16.41 -6.62 -1.06
CA THR A 35 -16.22 -7.91 -1.72
C THR A 35 -14.75 -8.28 -1.80
N SER A 36 -14.46 -9.59 -1.80
CA SER A 36 -13.09 -10.11 -1.90
C SER A 36 -12.38 -9.63 -3.17
N VAL A 37 -13.12 -9.50 -4.28
CA VAL A 37 -12.60 -8.98 -5.55
C VAL A 37 -12.19 -7.52 -5.42
N PHE A 38 -13.01 -6.69 -4.76
CA PHE A 38 -12.67 -5.29 -4.49
C PHE A 38 -11.41 -5.18 -3.63
N ALA A 39 -11.32 -5.98 -2.56
CA ALA A 39 -10.13 -5.97 -1.70
C ALA A 39 -8.85 -6.35 -2.47
N VAL A 40 -8.92 -7.35 -3.36
CA VAL A 40 -7.78 -7.74 -4.22
C VAL A 40 -7.42 -6.64 -5.21
N ILE A 41 -8.41 -5.96 -5.82
CA ILE A 41 -8.17 -4.81 -6.70
C ILE A 41 -7.47 -3.68 -5.93
N VAL A 42 -7.88 -3.40 -4.69
CA VAL A 42 -7.23 -2.43 -3.81
C VAL A 42 -5.79 -2.83 -3.54
N LEU A 43 -5.53 -4.09 -3.16
CA LEU A 43 -4.18 -4.60 -2.89
C LEU A 43 -3.25 -4.45 -4.09
N PHE A 44 -3.68 -4.87 -5.28
CA PHE A 44 -2.88 -4.76 -6.50
C PHE A 44 -2.73 -3.31 -6.93
N GLY A 45 -3.80 -2.51 -6.85
CA GLY A 45 -3.75 -1.08 -7.16
C GLY A 45 -2.75 -0.33 -6.27
N THR A 46 -2.74 -0.60 -4.97
CA THR A 46 -1.83 0.08 -4.02
C THR A 46 -0.38 -0.37 -4.14
N LEU A 47 -0.14 -1.64 -4.53
CA LEU A 47 1.19 -2.22 -4.65
C LEU A 47 1.96 -1.68 -5.87
N PHE A 48 1.27 -1.53 -7.01
CA PHE A 48 1.88 -1.03 -8.25
C PHE A 48 1.80 0.49 -8.39
N PHE A 49 0.84 1.12 -7.72
CA PHE A 49 0.65 2.57 -7.75
C PHE A 49 0.61 3.13 -6.32
N PRO A 50 1.75 3.26 -5.63
CA PRO A 50 1.84 3.77 -4.25
C PRO A 50 1.06 5.06 -4.00
N ILE A 51 1.08 5.99 -4.96
CA ILE A 51 0.37 7.26 -4.87
C ILE A 51 -1.16 7.04 -4.93
N LEU A 52 -1.63 6.19 -5.84
CA LEU A 52 -3.05 5.81 -5.90
C LEU A 52 -3.44 5.02 -4.65
N GLY A 53 -2.54 4.23 -4.08
CA GLY A 53 -2.79 3.51 -2.84
C GLY A 53 -3.03 4.42 -1.64
N LEU A 54 -2.29 5.53 -1.55
CA LEU A 54 -2.54 6.58 -0.56
C LEU A 54 -3.91 7.26 -0.77
N ILE A 55 -4.28 7.54 -2.02
CA ILE A 55 -5.58 8.14 -2.36
C ILE A 55 -6.72 7.18 -2.00
N VAL A 56 -6.64 5.92 -2.44
CA VAL A 56 -7.61 4.87 -2.14
C VAL A 56 -7.72 4.64 -0.64
N TYR A 57 -6.61 4.66 0.11
CA TYR A 57 -6.65 4.57 1.55
C TYR A 57 -7.46 5.70 2.18
N VAL A 58 -7.26 6.97 1.77
CA VAL A 58 -8.04 8.10 2.30
C VAL A 58 -9.53 7.93 2.01
N PHE A 59 -9.89 7.46 0.81
CA PHE A 59 -11.28 7.17 0.46
C PHE A 59 -11.87 6.01 1.26
N ILE A 60 -11.17 4.88 1.35
CA ILE A 60 -11.62 3.72 2.12
C ILE A 60 -11.75 4.12 3.59
N ARG A 61 -10.79 4.84 4.18
CA ARG A 61 -10.75 5.21 5.61
C ARG A 61 -11.87 6.16 6.02
N ASN A 62 -12.25 7.12 5.16
CA ASN A 62 -13.25 8.15 5.46
C ASN A 62 -14.69 7.73 5.17
N GLU A 63 -14.93 6.55 4.60
CA GLU A 63 -16.26 5.92 4.54
C GLU A 63 -16.52 5.00 5.73
#